data_AF-A0A1H3E889-F1
#
_entry.id   AF-A0A1H3E889-F1
#
_cell.length_a   1.000
_cell.length_b   1.000
_cell.length_c   1.000
_cell.angle_alpha   90.00
_cell.angle_beta   90.00
_cell.angle_gamma   90.00
#
_symmetry.space_group_name_H-M   'P 1'
#
loop_
_entity.id
_entity.type
_entity.pdbx_description
1 polymer ?
#
loop_
_entity_poly.entity_id
_entity_poly.type
_entity_poly.pdbx_seq_one_letter_code
_entity_poly.pdbx_strand_id
1 'polypeptide(L)'
;MKYTRSDFPDGFLFGADAPAEMAAGLDMYRFSVRWLDILPDGRTPDTTALDGCERWIDQILAHNLRPCVMLDHVEIPTTLNDIGGWRNRDIADCFARFAEAIVARMGDRIFNISTSNLSVERPGDPRTEARSLHHQLLAQGAARQAMRSYGMVNLGTDVLLPDPVVLDAIFNKMYPQSLLDRLGDHLPDNWLDDFTVIAEPIDWCGVSAKVNSDIDPLMRTAREYTGSLPLFVTLALGTNSDQSNELAAVHAALDRGTPIKGIIVQSDDTNTLKTLKLLTGDCNRPAPWIRPKGGLHAHWNLVADIGGTNTRLGVVTEGKLTDLRKHPTRTLDDLQEALHYLCDEIGTRPRAVVAAGAGPVQNGTIRLTNANLELSEDALAKATGAHHTYVINDFTAAAWSVAEITGNDIEILQGEATPPLGTRLVVGPGTGLGVGALLYSEGHFHTVSGEGGHVGLSPRHLDEVEVFSAARQIVPECFFDDTLTIEAEMFLSGTGLPVLYQAIGITEGQINVTMRSAKDILQDAQDGSDACAVKAARIFTEHLGAVMGDLAVALMPTGGVFLVGGVAEKNRWLFGQDFLRAFNAGGRFSDLRKTMNLYVSEQGEFGIVGANNFCKNALLR
;
A
#
# COMPACT_ATOMS: atom_id res chain seq x y z
N MET A 1 11.15 -34.44 40.86
CA MET A 1 10.26 -33.41 40.27
C MET A 1 8.84 -33.71 40.70
N LYS A 2 8.06 -32.72 41.15
CA LYS A 2 6.73 -32.93 41.79
C LYS A 2 5.56 -33.00 40.79
N TYR A 3 5.74 -32.42 39.59
CA TYR A 3 4.70 -32.31 38.57
C TYR A 3 5.16 -32.95 37.26
N THR A 4 4.18 -33.46 36.51
CA THR A 4 4.27 -34.11 35.21
C THR A 4 3.18 -33.54 34.29
N ARG A 5 3.23 -33.84 33.00
CA ARG A 5 2.24 -33.38 32.01
C ARG A 5 0.79 -33.66 32.43
N SER A 6 0.52 -34.79 33.10
CA SER A 6 -0.83 -35.15 33.56
C SER A 6 -1.38 -34.30 34.70
N ASP A 7 -0.53 -33.50 35.35
CA ASP A 7 -0.96 -32.56 36.39
C ASP A 7 -1.47 -31.23 35.80
N PHE A 8 -1.45 -31.07 34.47
CA PHE A 8 -1.93 -29.87 33.77
C PHE A 8 -3.21 -30.15 32.98
N PRO A 9 -4.07 -29.13 32.75
CA PRO A 9 -5.31 -29.29 32.02
C PRO A 9 -5.14 -29.86 30.60
N ASP A 10 -6.20 -30.48 30.08
CA ASP A 10 -6.21 -30.96 28.70
C ASP A 10 -5.97 -29.81 27.71
N GLY A 11 -5.07 -30.05 26.75
CA GLY A 11 -4.67 -29.06 25.77
C GLY A 11 -3.77 -27.94 26.32
N PHE A 12 -3.13 -28.15 27.48
CA PHE A 12 -2.00 -27.33 27.94
C PHE A 12 -0.75 -27.59 27.10
N LEU A 13 -0.06 -26.53 26.68
CA LEU A 13 1.06 -26.60 25.74
C LEU A 13 2.40 -26.42 26.47
N PHE A 14 3.35 -27.30 26.17
CA PHE A 14 4.72 -27.23 26.69
C PHE A 14 5.68 -26.81 25.57
N GLY A 15 6.34 -25.67 25.72
CA GLY A 15 7.32 -25.15 24.76
C GLY A 15 8.69 -24.90 25.36
N ALA A 16 9.69 -24.71 24.50
CA ALA A 16 11.03 -24.25 24.88
C ALA A 16 11.68 -23.47 23.75
N ASP A 17 12.80 -22.79 24.05
CA ASP A 17 13.69 -22.11 23.09
C ASP A 17 15.05 -22.83 22.90
N ALA A 18 15.12 -24.13 23.18
CA ALA A 18 16.28 -25.00 22.98
C ALA A 18 16.18 -25.84 21.70
N PRO A 19 17.29 -26.29 21.07
CA PRO A 19 17.31 -26.99 19.77
C PRO A 19 16.28 -28.13 19.62
N ALA A 20 15.61 -28.21 18.45
CA ALA A 20 14.42 -29.04 18.25
C ALA A 20 14.70 -30.54 18.41
N GLU A 21 15.92 -30.97 18.08
CA GLU A 21 16.43 -32.33 18.25
C GLU A 21 16.49 -32.79 19.72
N MET A 22 16.47 -31.84 20.66
CA MET A 22 16.58 -32.10 22.10
C MET A 22 15.21 -32.14 22.82
N ALA A 23 14.13 -31.78 22.13
CA ALA A 23 12.80 -31.48 22.67
C ALA A 23 11.81 -32.66 22.64
N ALA A 24 12.19 -33.83 23.18
CA ALA A 24 11.25 -34.94 23.30
C ALA A 24 10.06 -34.57 24.23
N GLY A 25 8.83 -34.71 23.72
CA GLY A 25 7.59 -34.47 24.47
C GLY A 25 7.09 -33.01 24.52
N LEU A 26 7.75 -32.06 23.83
CA LEU A 26 7.26 -30.70 23.68
C LEU A 26 6.16 -30.57 22.61
N ASP A 27 5.38 -29.51 22.72
CA ASP A 27 4.30 -29.09 21.81
C ASP A 27 4.70 -27.95 20.87
N MET A 28 5.63 -27.11 21.32
CA MET A 28 5.95 -25.82 20.71
C MET A 28 7.46 -25.57 20.74
N TYR A 29 7.96 -24.87 19.74
CA TYR A 29 9.33 -24.36 19.68
C TYR A 29 9.30 -22.86 19.51
N ARG A 30 9.88 -22.09 20.43
CA ARG A 30 10.01 -20.63 20.29
C ARG A 30 11.40 -20.25 19.79
N PHE A 31 11.49 -19.44 18.74
CA PHE A 31 12.74 -18.81 18.30
C PHE A 31 12.55 -17.34 17.97
N SER A 32 13.64 -16.58 18.07
CA SER A 32 13.69 -15.19 17.65
C SER A 32 14.07 -15.07 16.18
N VAL A 33 13.37 -14.20 15.45
CA VAL A 33 13.83 -13.68 14.16
C VAL A 33 14.28 -12.26 14.39
N ARG A 34 15.54 -11.95 14.05
CA ARG A 34 16.13 -10.63 14.29
C ARG A 34 15.83 -9.69 13.13
N TRP A 35 15.42 -8.47 13.44
CA TRP A 35 15.14 -7.44 12.43
C TRP A 35 16.36 -7.17 11.53
N LEU A 36 17.53 -7.00 12.13
CA LEU A 36 18.78 -6.73 11.40
C LEU A 36 19.13 -7.79 10.34
N ASP A 37 18.77 -9.06 10.57
CA ASP A 37 19.06 -10.14 9.63
C ASP A 37 18.12 -10.13 8.42
N ILE A 38 16.84 -9.80 8.63
CA ILE A 38 15.83 -9.84 7.59
C ILE A 38 15.81 -8.55 6.76
N LEU A 39 15.96 -7.39 7.39
CA LEU A 39 16.00 -6.07 6.72
C LEU A 39 17.27 -5.31 7.13
N PRO A 40 18.46 -5.68 6.65
CA PRO A 40 19.73 -5.08 7.09
C PRO A 40 19.86 -3.59 6.77
N ASP A 41 19.18 -3.10 5.72
CA ASP A 41 19.09 -1.69 5.35
C ASP A 41 17.79 -1.02 5.85
N GLY A 42 16.94 -1.76 6.58
CA GLY A 42 15.62 -1.33 7.04
C GLY A 42 14.52 -1.37 5.98
N ARG A 43 14.81 -1.80 4.74
CA ARG A 43 13.89 -1.70 3.60
C ARG A 43 13.81 -2.97 2.75
N THR A 44 14.93 -3.55 2.38
CA THR A 44 15.07 -4.65 1.43
C THR A 44 15.20 -5.98 2.17
N PRO A 45 14.29 -6.95 1.93
CA PRO A 45 14.43 -8.28 2.50
C PRO A 45 15.69 -9.00 2.01
N ASP A 46 16.49 -9.51 2.95
CA ASP A 46 17.57 -10.45 2.65
C ASP A 46 16.97 -11.84 2.40
N THR A 47 17.04 -12.30 1.15
CA THR A 47 16.48 -13.60 0.75
C THR A 47 17.21 -14.77 1.39
N THR A 48 18.52 -14.66 1.64
CA THR A 48 19.31 -15.74 2.25
C THR A 48 18.92 -15.92 3.72
N ALA A 49 18.69 -14.81 4.44
CA ALA A 49 18.23 -14.85 5.82
C ALA A 49 16.81 -15.45 5.90
N LEU A 50 15.91 -15.02 5.02
CA LEU A 50 14.55 -15.58 4.92
C LEU A 50 14.56 -17.08 4.59
N ASP A 51 15.42 -17.54 3.68
CA ASP A 51 15.58 -18.97 3.35
C ASP A 51 16.16 -19.77 4.54
N GLY A 52 16.96 -19.12 5.39
CA GLY A 52 17.42 -19.68 6.66
C GLY A 52 16.27 -19.92 7.64
N CYS A 53 15.44 -18.90 7.86
CA CYS A 53 14.27 -18.99 8.72
C CYS A 53 13.25 -20.01 8.22
N GLU A 54 13.01 -20.05 6.90
CA GLU A 54 12.10 -21.03 6.29
C GLU A 54 12.56 -22.47 6.55
N ARG A 55 13.84 -22.77 6.28
CA ARG A 55 14.42 -24.10 6.56
C ARG A 55 14.32 -24.46 8.04
N TRP A 56 14.47 -23.49 8.93
CA TRP A 56 14.34 -23.72 10.36
C TRP A 56 12.91 -24.08 10.76
N ILE A 57 11.91 -23.36 10.22
CA ILE A 57 10.50 -23.69 10.41
C ILE A 57 10.18 -25.10 9.90
N ASP A 58 10.68 -25.46 8.71
CA ASP A 58 10.46 -26.78 8.14
C ASP A 58 11.08 -27.89 9.02
N GLN A 59 12.24 -27.63 9.65
CA GLN A 59 12.83 -28.54 10.63
C GLN A 59 11.97 -28.69 11.88
N ILE A 60 11.46 -27.59 12.45
CA ILE A 60 10.54 -27.63 13.61
C ILE A 60 9.32 -28.48 13.29
N LEU A 61 8.71 -28.25 12.12
CA LEU A 61 7.54 -29.01 11.66
C LEU A 61 7.86 -30.49 11.44
N ALA A 62 9.04 -30.84 10.91
CA ALA A 62 9.49 -32.22 10.76
C ALA A 62 9.61 -32.97 12.10
N HIS A 63 9.81 -32.25 13.20
CA HIS A 63 9.77 -32.77 14.56
C HIS A 63 8.36 -32.84 15.18
N ASN A 64 7.30 -32.48 14.43
CA ASN A 64 5.91 -32.31 14.88
C ASN A 64 5.74 -31.23 15.97
N LEU A 65 6.63 -30.24 16.00
CA LEU A 65 6.53 -29.10 16.90
C LEU A 65 5.80 -27.94 16.21
N ARG A 66 5.13 -27.10 17.00
CA ARG A 66 4.51 -25.86 16.55
C ARG A 66 5.56 -24.73 16.52
N PRO A 67 5.84 -24.09 15.37
CA PRO A 67 6.77 -22.97 15.30
C PRO A 67 6.17 -21.71 15.92
N CYS A 68 6.81 -21.20 16.96
CA CYS A 68 6.44 -19.97 17.65
C CYS A 68 7.54 -18.92 17.38
N VAL A 69 7.18 -17.80 16.75
CA VAL A 69 8.17 -16.78 16.35
C VAL A 69 8.09 -15.58 17.29
N MET A 70 9.24 -15.13 17.79
CA MET A 70 9.38 -13.85 18.48
C MET A 70 10.08 -12.85 17.55
N LEU A 71 9.45 -11.70 17.32
CA LEU A 71 10.04 -10.62 16.52
C LEU A 71 11.03 -9.82 17.38
N ASP A 72 12.32 -10.04 17.16
CA ASP A 72 13.41 -9.41 17.91
C ASP A 72 13.88 -8.12 17.24
N HIS A 73 13.81 -7.03 18.01
CA HIS A 73 14.17 -5.67 17.61
C HIS A 73 15.10 -4.98 18.60
N VAL A 74 15.79 -5.75 19.46
CA VAL A 74 16.77 -5.20 20.41
C VAL A 74 17.86 -4.44 19.63
N GLU A 75 18.33 -5.05 18.54
CA GLU A 75 19.21 -4.44 17.54
C GLU A 75 18.40 -4.00 16.33
N ILE A 76 18.45 -2.71 16.01
CA ILE A 76 17.84 -2.15 14.80
C ILE A 76 18.91 -1.85 13.74
N PRO A 77 18.58 -1.96 12.44
CA PRO A 77 19.45 -1.58 11.33
C PRO A 77 20.17 -0.23 11.53
N THR A 78 21.46 -0.17 11.20
CA THR A 78 22.26 1.06 11.35
C THR A 78 21.67 2.22 10.55
N THR A 79 21.15 1.94 9.35
CA THR A 79 20.45 2.93 8.51
C THR A 79 19.24 3.55 9.22
N LEU A 80 18.51 2.77 10.02
CA LEU A 80 17.39 3.27 10.81
C LEU A 80 17.87 4.08 12.03
N ASN A 81 19.00 3.71 12.63
CA ASN A 81 19.64 4.52 13.67
C ASN A 81 20.08 5.89 13.14
N ASP A 82 20.63 5.95 11.92
CA ASP A 82 21.10 7.18 11.29
C ASP A 82 19.97 8.22 11.09
N ILE A 83 18.73 7.75 10.88
CA ILE A 83 17.53 8.59 10.76
C ILE A 83 16.78 8.80 12.09
N GLY A 84 17.37 8.42 13.22
CA GLY A 84 16.85 8.69 14.56
C GLY A 84 16.42 7.47 15.37
N GLY A 85 16.33 6.29 14.75
CA GLY A 85 15.94 5.04 15.40
C GLY A 85 14.56 5.12 16.06
N TRP A 86 14.42 4.58 17.27
CA TRP A 86 13.17 4.62 18.03
C TRP A 86 12.64 6.03 18.35
N ARG A 87 13.44 7.09 18.16
CA ARG A 87 12.98 8.48 18.33
C ARG A 87 12.22 9.00 17.10
N ASN A 88 12.34 8.33 15.96
CA ASN A 88 11.64 8.62 14.73
C ASN A 88 10.34 7.81 14.67
N ARG A 89 9.21 8.43 14.34
CA ARG A 89 7.90 7.78 14.27
C ARG A 89 7.83 6.75 13.14
N ASP A 90 8.52 7.01 12.02
CA ASP A 90 8.53 6.17 10.82
C ASP A 90 9.11 4.76 11.08
N ILE A 91 9.80 4.57 12.21
CA ILE A 91 10.29 3.25 12.62
C ILE A 91 9.16 2.25 12.84
N ALA A 92 7.94 2.72 13.15
CA ALA A 92 6.77 1.87 13.30
C ALA A 92 6.43 1.16 11.98
N ASP A 93 6.41 1.91 10.87
CA ASP A 93 6.16 1.36 9.53
C ASP A 93 7.31 0.45 9.08
N CYS A 94 8.55 0.80 9.44
CA CYS A 94 9.71 -0.04 9.15
C CYS A 94 9.64 -1.39 9.89
N PHE A 95 9.20 -1.40 11.15
CA PHE A 95 9.00 -2.64 11.92
C PHE A 95 7.81 -3.45 11.39
N ALA A 96 6.75 -2.77 10.94
CA ALA A 96 5.64 -3.43 10.26
C ALA A 96 6.11 -4.14 8.99
N ARG A 97 6.97 -3.51 8.15
CA ARG A 97 7.61 -4.14 6.98
C ARG A 97 8.46 -5.37 7.34
N PHE A 98 9.14 -5.33 8.49
CA PHE A 98 9.89 -6.48 8.99
C PHE A 98 8.98 -7.66 9.32
N ALA A 99 7.90 -7.42 10.08
CA ALA A 99 6.90 -8.44 10.37
C ALA A 99 6.26 -8.97 9.08
N GLU A 100 5.96 -8.06 8.14
CA GLU A 100 5.43 -8.35 6.81
C GLU A 100 6.32 -9.34 6.03
N ALA A 101 7.62 -9.06 5.94
CA ALA A 101 8.57 -9.90 5.21
C ALA A 101 8.60 -11.35 5.72
N ILE A 102 8.42 -11.54 7.04
CA ILE A 102 8.33 -12.87 7.65
C ILE A 102 7.01 -13.54 7.27
N VAL A 103 5.87 -12.90 7.55
CA VAL A 103 4.58 -13.55 7.32
C VAL A 103 4.31 -13.80 5.84
N ALA A 104 4.77 -12.92 4.95
CA ALA A 104 4.66 -13.09 3.50
C ALA A 104 5.28 -14.41 3.01
N ARG A 105 6.44 -14.77 3.59
CA ARG A 105 7.25 -15.89 3.13
C ARG A 105 6.86 -17.20 3.80
N MET A 106 6.53 -17.15 5.09
CA MET A 106 6.45 -18.34 5.94
C MET A 106 5.32 -18.29 6.99
N GLY A 107 4.46 -17.27 6.95
CA GLY A 107 3.34 -17.13 7.90
C GLY A 107 2.39 -18.33 7.90
N ASP A 108 2.27 -19.02 6.77
CA ASP A 108 1.40 -20.19 6.60
C ASP A 108 1.82 -21.42 7.43
N ARG A 109 3.07 -21.42 7.90
CA ARG A 109 3.70 -22.50 8.69
C ARG A 109 4.00 -22.08 10.13
N ILE A 110 3.69 -20.84 10.52
CA ILE A 110 3.91 -20.34 11.87
C ILE A 110 2.65 -20.56 12.71
N PHE A 111 2.81 -21.16 13.90
CA PHE A 111 1.70 -21.40 14.82
C PHE A 111 1.27 -20.12 15.54
N ASN A 112 2.23 -19.36 16.07
CA ASN A 112 1.97 -18.06 16.69
C ASN A 112 3.17 -17.11 16.50
N ILE A 113 2.91 -15.80 16.60
CA ILE A 113 3.94 -14.76 16.55
C ILE A 113 3.75 -13.83 17.74
N SER A 114 4.84 -13.42 18.39
CA SER A 114 4.83 -12.35 19.40
C SER A 114 5.72 -11.18 19.03
N THR A 115 5.28 -10.01 19.48
CA THR A 115 6.13 -8.82 19.59
C THR A 115 6.63 -8.69 21.04
N SER A 116 7.94 -8.55 21.22
CA SER A 116 8.58 -8.45 22.54
C SER A 116 8.48 -7.04 23.13
N ASN A 117 8.14 -6.88 24.41
CA ASN A 117 8.23 -5.59 25.12
C ASN A 117 9.41 -5.51 26.10
N LEU A 118 10.41 -6.39 25.95
CA LEU A 118 11.46 -6.58 26.96
C LEU A 118 12.47 -5.41 27.08
N SER A 119 12.33 -4.35 26.29
CA SER A 119 13.29 -3.23 26.21
C SER A 119 12.64 -1.83 26.16
N VAL A 120 11.47 -1.69 26.77
CA VAL A 120 10.68 -0.46 26.74
C VAL A 120 11.36 0.72 27.46
N GLU A 121 12.15 0.47 28.51
CA GLU A 121 12.89 1.52 29.22
C GLU A 121 14.37 1.54 28.83
N ARG A 122 14.80 2.62 28.18
CA ARG A 122 16.24 2.94 28.02
C ARG A 122 16.55 4.20 28.82
N PRO A 123 17.41 4.13 29.86
CA PRO A 123 17.80 5.30 30.62
C PRO A 123 18.47 6.34 29.71
N GLY A 124 17.98 7.58 29.74
CA GLY A 124 18.40 8.66 28.85
C GLY A 124 17.71 9.98 29.19
N ASP A 125 17.74 10.95 28.27
CA ASP A 125 16.96 12.16 28.45
C ASP A 125 15.45 11.87 28.32
N PRO A 126 14.57 12.58 29.05
CA PRO A 126 13.13 12.31 29.05
C PRO A 126 12.47 12.31 27.67
N ARG A 127 13.00 13.07 26.71
CA ARG A 127 12.46 13.14 25.35
C ARG A 127 12.79 11.92 24.52
N THR A 128 14.03 11.46 24.58
CA THR A 128 14.42 10.20 23.95
C THR A 128 13.63 9.03 24.53
N GLU A 129 13.47 9.00 25.84
CA GLU A 129 12.73 7.95 26.53
C GLU A 129 11.25 7.93 26.12
N ALA A 130 10.55 9.06 26.24
CA ALA A 130 9.12 9.18 25.91
C ALA A 130 8.82 8.74 24.47
N ARG A 131 9.61 9.23 23.50
CA ARG A 131 9.42 8.90 22.09
C ARG A 131 9.76 7.44 21.78
N SER A 132 10.85 6.92 22.34
CA SER A 132 11.27 5.53 22.09
C SER A 132 10.29 4.53 22.66
N LEU A 133 9.75 4.79 23.85
CA LEU A 133 8.66 4.01 24.45
C LEU A 133 7.42 4.03 23.53
N HIS A 134 6.96 5.22 23.16
CA HIS A 134 5.73 5.37 22.39
C HIS A 134 5.83 4.71 21.01
N HIS A 135 6.92 4.95 20.28
CA HIS A 135 7.09 4.38 18.94
C HIS A 135 7.35 2.86 18.95
N GLN A 136 7.93 2.30 20.02
CA GLN A 136 7.99 0.84 20.18
C GLN A 136 6.58 0.24 20.29
N LEU A 137 5.72 0.82 21.12
CA LEU A 137 4.33 0.36 21.25
C LEU A 137 3.55 0.53 19.94
N LEU A 138 3.74 1.66 19.24
CA LEU A 138 3.13 1.92 17.95
C LEU A 138 3.59 0.89 16.90
N ALA A 139 4.89 0.63 16.82
CA ALA A 139 5.48 -0.36 15.93
C ALA A 139 4.86 -1.75 16.10
N GLN A 140 4.62 -2.15 17.35
CA GLN A 140 4.02 -3.47 17.62
C GLN A 140 2.56 -3.56 17.18
N GLY A 141 1.78 -2.49 17.38
CA GLY A 141 0.44 -2.37 16.85
C GLY A 141 0.42 -2.46 15.32
N ALA A 142 1.30 -1.69 14.66
CA ALA A 142 1.45 -1.68 13.21
C ALA A 142 1.89 -3.05 12.67
N ALA A 143 2.82 -3.74 13.34
CA ALA A 143 3.22 -5.10 12.99
C ALA A 143 2.05 -6.10 13.10
N ARG A 144 1.22 -6.01 14.14
CA ARG A 144 0.02 -6.87 14.25
C ARG A 144 -0.96 -6.61 13.12
N GLN A 145 -1.21 -5.35 12.78
CA GLN A 145 -2.05 -4.97 11.65
C GLN A 145 -1.54 -5.54 10.32
N ALA A 146 -0.24 -5.37 10.05
CA ALA A 146 0.42 -5.95 8.88
C ALA A 146 0.27 -7.48 8.84
N MET A 147 0.55 -8.18 9.94
CA MET A 147 0.40 -9.64 9.99
C MET A 147 -1.05 -10.10 9.82
N ARG A 148 -2.04 -9.40 10.39
CA ARG A 148 -3.46 -9.72 10.21
C ARG A 148 -3.93 -9.55 8.77
N SER A 149 -3.37 -8.60 8.03
CA SER A 149 -3.68 -8.44 6.59
C SER A 149 -3.28 -9.65 5.74
N TYR A 150 -2.38 -10.52 6.22
CA TYR A 150 -2.09 -11.84 5.61
C TYR A 150 -3.01 -12.97 6.08
N GLY A 151 -3.98 -12.67 6.95
CA GLY A 151 -4.85 -13.68 7.57
C GLY A 151 -4.23 -14.37 8.79
N MET A 152 -3.22 -13.78 9.43
CA MET A 152 -2.71 -14.32 10.70
C MET A 152 -3.73 -14.13 11.83
N VAL A 153 -3.97 -15.20 12.60
CA VAL A 153 -5.03 -15.29 13.64
C VAL A 153 -4.53 -15.73 15.02
N ASN A 154 -3.21 -15.75 15.25
CA ASN A 154 -2.59 -16.16 16.52
C ASN A 154 -1.39 -15.27 16.89
N LEU A 155 -1.68 -13.99 17.06
CA LEU A 155 -0.70 -12.92 17.32
C LEU A 155 -0.77 -12.49 18.79
N GLY A 156 0.38 -12.48 19.46
CA GLY A 156 0.47 -12.10 20.87
C GLY A 156 1.51 -11.04 21.14
N THR A 157 1.72 -10.77 22.42
CA THR A 157 2.81 -9.90 22.91
C THR A 157 3.43 -10.52 24.15
N ASP A 158 4.75 -10.42 24.26
CA ASP A 158 5.48 -10.83 25.47
C ASP A 158 5.76 -9.60 26.35
N VAL A 159 5.37 -9.67 27.63
CA VAL A 159 5.58 -8.60 28.63
C VAL A 159 6.36 -9.11 29.85
N LEU A 160 7.13 -8.23 30.48
CA LEU A 160 7.81 -8.51 31.74
C LEU A 160 6.90 -8.07 32.90
N LEU A 161 6.56 -8.95 33.85
CA LEU A 161 5.64 -8.57 34.92
C LEU A 161 6.34 -7.99 36.16
N PRO A 162 5.71 -7.00 36.84
CA PRO A 162 4.56 -6.22 36.39
C PRO A 162 4.97 -5.07 35.46
N ASP A 163 4.24 -4.87 34.36
CA ASP A 163 4.43 -3.74 33.43
C ASP A 163 3.09 -3.07 33.09
N PRO A 164 2.61 -2.14 33.94
CA PRO A 164 1.36 -1.44 33.71
C PRO A 164 1.43 -0.52 32.49
N VAL A 165 2.62 -0.06 32.08
CA VAL A 165 2.76 0.88 30.95
C VAL A 165 2.34 0.21 29.65
N VAL A 166 2.87 -0.99 29.38
CA VAL A 166 2.54 -1.75 28.17
C VAL A 166 1.10 -2.26 28.24
N LEU A 167 0.68 -2.78 29.39
CA LEU A 167 -0.65 -3.36 29.56
C LEU A 167 -1.76 -2.30 29.46
N ASP A 168 -1.61 -1.13 30.09
CA ASP A 168 -2.58 -0.04 29.96
C ASP A 168 -2.62 0.51 28.53
N ALA A 169 -1.48 0.58 27.84
CA ALA A 169 -1.43 1.06 26.47
C ALA A 169 -2.23 0.16 25.51
N ILE A 170 -2.09 -1.16 25.65
CA ILE A 170 -2.76 -2.15 24.79
C ILE A 170 -4.24 -2.30 25.14
N PHE A 171 -4.57 -2.43 26.42
CA PHE A 171 -5.95 -2.78 26.84
C PHE A 171 -6.82 -1.56 27.18
N ASN A 172 -6.23 -0.52 27.76
CA ASN A 172 -6.96 0.64 28.29
C ASN A 172 -6.75 1.91 27.46
N LYS A 173 -5.90 1.87 26.41
CA LYS A 173 -5.58 3.02 25.54
C LYS A 173 -5.13 4.24 26.34
N MET A 174 -4.29 4.02 27.34
CA MET A 174 -3.79 5.08 28.21
C MET A 174 -2.39 4.80 28.73
N TYR A 175 -1.72 5.84 29.21
CA TYR A 175 -0.52 5.70 30.02
C TYR A 175 -0.81 5.95 31.50
N PRO A 176 -0.10 5.25 32.41
CA PRO A 176 -0.21 5.52 33.85
C PRO A 176 0.12 6.98 34.17
N GLN A 177 -0.58 7.57 35.15
CA GLN A 177 -0.35 8.96 35.56
C GLN A 177 1.11 9.21 35.99
N SER A 178 1.73 8.23 36.65
CA SER A 178 3.15 8.30 37.05
C SER A 178 4.11 8.44 35.86
N LEU A 179 3.74 7.90 34.69
CA LEU A 179 4.50 8.07 33.46
C LEU A 179 4.25 9.43 32.84
N LEU A 180 2.99 9.87 32.79
CA LEU A 180 2.61 11.19 32.26
C LEU A 180 3.23 12.33 33.05
N ASP A 181 3.29 12.22 34.38
CA ASP A 181 3.94 13.22 35.25
C ASP A 181 5.44 13.36 34.96
N ARG A 182 6.08 12.31 34.45
CA ARG A 182 7.52 12.26 34.17
C ARG A 182 7.86 12.55 32.70
N LEU A 183 7.06 12.05 31.77
CA LEU A 183 7.36 11.98 30.34
C LEU A 183 6.30 12.65 29.46
N GLY A 184 5.17 13.07 30.02
CA GLY A 184 4.00 13.56 29.26
C GLY A 184 4.33 14.75 28.35
N ASP A 185 5.07 15.74 28.87
CA ASP A 185 5.52 16.92 28.11
C ASP A 185 6.48 16.60 26.95
N HIS A 186 6.94 15.34 26.87
CA HIS A 186 7.93 14.88 25.92
C HIS A 186 7.41 13.84 24.92
N LEU A 187 6.15 13.40 25.07
CA LEU A 187 5.49 12.50 24.13
C LEU A 187 5.39 13.15 22.73
N PRO A 188 5.27 12.35 21.66
CA PRO A 188 5.01 12.88 20.31
C PRO A 188 3.73 13.72 20.25
N ASP A 189 3.67 14.62 19.27
CA ASP A 189 2.43 15.35 18.98
C ASP A 189 1.33 14.35 18.60
N ASN A 190 0.11 14.58 19.08
CA ASN A 190 -1.07 13.73 18.82
C ASN A 190 -0.91 12.24 19.20
N TRP A 191 -0.02 11.90 20.14
CA TRP A 191 0.22 10.52 20.60
C TRP A 191 -1.04 9.76 21.06
N LEU A 192 -2.13 10.46 21.40
CA LEU A 192 -3.41 9.84 21.76
C LEU A 192 -4.07 9.12 20.56
N ASP A 193 -3.90 9.64 19.35
CA ASP A 193 -4.49 9.08 18.13
C ASP A 193 -3.84 7.73 17.79
N ASP A 194 -2.56 7.58 18.13
CA ASP A 194 -1.76 6.36 17.92
C ASP A 194 -2.28 5.15 18.74
N PHE A 195 -3.11 5.37 19.78
CA PHE A 195 -3.77 4.26 20.48
C PHE A 195 -4.75 3.46 19.62
N THR A 196 -5.20 4.00 18.49
CA THR A 196 -5.97 3.22 17.51
C THR A 196 -5.15 2.07 16.91
N VAL A 197 -3.83 2.26 16.79
CA VAL A 197 -2.88 1.27 16.27
C VAL A 197 -2.26 0.46 17.41
N ILE A 198 -1.79 1.12 18.48
CA ILE A 198 -1.15 0.45 19.63
C ILE A 198 -2.06 -0.64 20.22
N ALA A 199 -3.36 -0.35 20.33
CA ALA A 199 -4.35 -1.27 20.88
C ALA A 199 -4.89 -2.30 19.87
N GLU A 200 -4.20 -2.52 18.75
CA GLU A 200 -4.53 -3.62 17.83
C GLU A 200 -4.65 -4.94 18.61
N PRO A 201 -5.80 -5.65 18.55
CA PRO A 201 -6.09 -6.78 19.42
C PRO A 201 -5.04 -7.89 19.39
N ILE A 202 -4.71 -8.42 20.56
CA ILE A 202 -3.89 -9.62 20.74
C ILE A 202 -4.76 -10.84 21.00
N ASP A 203 -4.30 -12.01 20.54
CA ASP A 203 -4.97 -13.30 20.67
C ASP A 203 -4.48 -14.09 21.91
N TRP A 204 -3.32 -13.71 22.46
CA TRP A 204 -2.74 -14.25 23.69
C TRP A 204 -1.70 -13.28 24.29
N CYS A 205 -1.43 -13.40 25.58
CA CYS A 205 -0.41 -12.60 26.27
C CYS A 205 0.69 -13.51 26.86
N GLY A 206 1.92 -13.28 26.43
CA GLY A 206 3.12 -13.89 26.95
C GLY A 206 3.61 -13.12 28.17
N VAL A 207 3.91 -13.82 29.26
CA VAL A 207 4.34 -13.21 30.51
C VAL A 207 5.65 -13.81 30.96
N SER A 208 6.64 -12.95 31.16
CA SER A 208 7.92 -13.32 31.78
C SER A 208 7.93 -12.79 33.20
N ALA A 209 8.15 -13.67 34.16
CA ALA A 209 8.28 -13.31 35.57
C ALA A 209 9.27 -14.26 36.23
N LYS A 210 10.10 -13.75 37.16
CA LYS A 210 10.68 -14.62 38.18
C LYS A 210 9.54 -14.99 39.11
N VAL A 211 8.82 -16.06 38.82
CA VAL A 211 7.69 -16.54 39.62
C VAL A 211 8.20 -17.23 40.89
N ASN A 212 9.15 -16.59 41.60
CA ASN A 212 9.84 -17.06 42.81
C ASN A 212 8.83 -17.28 43.94
N SER A 213 7.99 -18.31 43.81
CA SER A 213 6.78 -18.61 44.59
C SER A 213 5.67 -17.55 44.64
N ASP A 214 5.86 -16.37 44.06
CA ASP A 214 4.84 -15.29 44.03
C ASP A 214 4.05 -15.28 42.71
N ILE A 215 2.75 -15.61 42.81
CA ILE A 215 1.81 -15.63 41.68
C ILE A 215 0.97 -14.35 41.59
N ASP A 216 1.09 -13.43 42.55
CA ASP A 216 0.20 -12.27 42.62
C ASP A 216 0.30 -11.35 41.39
N PRO A 217 1.49 -11.05 40.82
CA PRO A 217 1.60 -10.29 39.59
C PRO A 217 0.85 -10.96 38.43
N LEU A 218 1.01 -12.28 38.27
CA LEU A 218 0.34 -13.06 37.23
C LEU A 218 -1.18 -13.04 37.38
N MET A 219 -1.67 -13.30 38.59
CA MET A 219 -3.10 -13.26 38.93
C MET A 219 -3.68 -11.86 38.75
N ARG A 220 -2.91 -10.81 39.01
CA ARG A 220 -3.32 -9.42 38.82
C ARG A 220 -3.46 -9.10 37.34
N THR A 221 -2.46 -9.41 36.54
CA THR A 221 -2.51 -9.25 35.07
C THR A 221 -3.72 -9.95 34.46
N ALA A 222 -4.00 -11.18 34.90
CA ALA A 222 -5.18 -11.92 34.44
C ALA A 222 -6.50 -11.21 34.77
N ARG A 223 -6.63 -10.69 35.99
CA ARG A 223 -7.86 -10.06 36.47
C ARG A 223 -8.10 -8.65 35.93
N GLU A 224 -7.05 -7.86 35.81
CA GLU A 224 -7.14 -6.44 35.48
C GLU A 224 -7.09 -6.17 33.96
N TYR A 225 -6.45 -7.07 33.18
CA TYR A 225 -6.17 -6.82 31.77
C TYR A 225 -6.69 -7.93 30.86
N THR A 226 -6.23 -9.16 31.05
CA THR A 226 -6.39 -10.19 30.01
C THR A 226 -7.73 -10.92 30.10
N GLY A 227 -8.40 -10.93 31.25
CA GLY A 227 -9.68 -11.58 31.44
C GLY A 227 -9.63 -13.07 31.10
N SER A 228 -10.30 -13.48 30.02
CA SER A 228 -10.28 -14.86 29.50
C SER A 228 -9.23 -15.12 28.41
N LEU A 229 -8.44 -14.10 28.04
CA LEU A 229 -7.41 -14.22 27.02
C LEU A 229 -6.32 -15.22 27.48
N PRO A 230 -5.87 -16.15 26.61
CA PRO A 230 -4.83 -17.13 26.93
C PRO A 230 -3.53 -16.49 27.40
N LEU A 231 -2.96 -17.03 28.48
CA LEU A 231 -1.62 -16.67 28.97
C LEU A 231 -0.58 -17.75 28.65
N PHE A 232 0.59 -17.34 28.18
CA PHE A 232 1.77 -18.20 28.05
C PHE A 232 2.86 -17.73 29.01
N VAL A 233 3.27 -18.58 29.95
CA VAL A 233 4.26 -18.19 30.97
C VAL A 233 5.66 -18.62 30.53
N THR A 234 6.58 -17.66 30.43
CA THR A 234 8.00 -17.93 30.21
C THR A 234 8.69 -18.23 31.53
N LEU A 235 9.35 -19.38 31.62
CA LEU A 235 10.08 -19.84 32.81
C LEU A 235 11.59 -19.77 32.56
N ALA A 236 12.30 -18.94 33.33
CA ALA A 236 13.75 -18.83 33.28
C ALA A 236 14.36 -19.82 34.27
N LEU A 237 14.46 -21.08 33.85
CA LEU A 237 14.80 -22.20 34.72
C LEU A 237 16.27 -22.15 35.15
N GLY A 238 16.52 -21.68 36.38
CA GLY A 238 17.82 -21.72 37.07
C GLY A 238 18.17 -23.10 37.64
N THR A 239 18.69 -23.17 38.87
CA THR A 239 19.09 -24.44 39.53
C THR A 239 17.89 -25.38 39.75
N ASN A 240 18.12 -26.69 39.94
CA ASN A 240 17.05 -27.70 40.13
C ASN A 240 15.99 -27.35 41.20
N SER A 241 16.31 -26.55 42.21
CA SER A 241 15.36 -26.07 43.23
C SER A 241 14.44 -24.96 42.73
N ASP A 242 14.92 -24.08 41.87
CA ASP A 242 14.16 -22.94 41.33
C ASP A 242 13.07 -23.45 40.37
N GLN A 243 13.41 -24.47 39.59
CA GLN A 243 12.53 -25.07 38.59
C GLN A 243 11.26 -25.70 39.19
N SER A 244 11.39 -26.34 40.36
CA SER A 244 10.23 -26.96 41.03
C SER A 244 9.29 -25.91 41.64
N ASN A 245 9.81 -24.76 42.06
CA ASN A 245 9.03 -23.68 42.66
C ASN A 245 8.22 -22.92 41.61
N GLU A 246 8.81 -22.62 40.45
CA GLU A 246 8.10 -21.92 39.37
C GLU A 246 6.95 -22.74 38.80
N LEU A 247 7.15 -24.05 38.59
CA LEU A 247 6.08 -24.94 38.14
C LEU A 247 4.96 -25.09 39.18
N ALA A 248 5.31 -25.14 40.46
CA ALA A 248 4.32 -25.16 41.54
C ALA A 248 3.48 -23.87 41.54
N ALA A 249 4.11 -22.72 41.26
CA ALA A 249 3.43 -21.45 41.16
C ALA A 249 2.48 -21.39 39.95
N VAL A 250 2.89 -21.89 38.78
CA VAL A 250 2.01 -22.01 37.60
C VAL A 250 0.81 -22.91 37.90
N HIS A 251 1.02 -24.07 38.54
CA HIS A 251 -0.06 -24.96 38.93
C HIS A 251 -1.01 -24.30 39.94
N ALA A 252 -0.49 -23.57 40.93
CA ALA A 252 -1.32 -22.86 41.90
C ALA A 252 -2.15 -21.73 41.25
N ALA A 253 -1.62 -21.08 40.21
CA ALA A 253 -2.37 -20.07 39.45
C ALA A 253 -3.48 -20.69 38.59
N LEU A 254 -3.23 -21.87 38.00
CA LEU A 254 -4.25 -22.68 37.31
C LEU A 254 -5.38 -23.09 38.24
N ASP A 255 -5.07 -23.60 39.44
CA ASP A 255 -6.06 -23.99 40.45
C ASP A 255 -6.97 -22.81 40.88
N ARG A 256 -6.46 -21.58 40.74
CA ARG A 256 -7.20 -20.34 41.01
C ARG A 256 -7.93 -19.75 39.79
N GLY A 257 -7.98 -20.49 38.68
CA GLY A 257 -8.75 -20.13 37.49
C GLY A 257 -8.05 -19.15 36.54
N THR A 258 -6.73 -18.98 36.64
CA THR A 258 -5.96 -18.17 35.67
C THR A 258 -5.96 -18.87 34.31
N PRO A 259 -6.22 -18.18 33.19
CA PRO A 259 -6.33 -18.78 31.85
C PRO A 259 -4.95 -19.11 31.23
N ILE A 260 -4.10 -19.82 31.98
CA ILE A 260 -2.77 -20.22 31.49
C ILE A 260 -2.94 -21.37 30.49
N LYS A 261 -2.51 -21.14 29.24
CA LYS A 261 -2.64 -22.08 28.14
C LYS A 261 -1.37 -22.91 27.90
N GLY A 262 -0.23 -22.42 28.35
CA GLY A 262 1.02 -23.15 28.24
C GLY A 262 2.19 -22.47 28.95
N ILE A 263 3.31 -23.17 28.97
CA ILE A 263 4.61 -22.64 29.42
C ILE A 263 5.63 -22.67 28.30
N ILE A 264 6.57 -21.74 28.33
CA ILE A 264 7.76 -21.74 27.48
C ILE A 264 8.98 -21.73 28.40
N VAL A 265 9.76 -22.79 28.35
CA VAL A 265 10.97 -22.92 29.15
C VAL A 265 12.14 -22.30 28.42
N GLN A 266 12.74 -21.28 29.04
CA GLN A 266 13.97 -20.67 28.56
C GLN A 266 15.17 -21.52 29.00
N SER A 267 16.01 -21.92 28.05
CA SER A 267 17.08 -22.90 28.26
C SER A 267 18.47 -22.29 28.26
N ASP A 268 19.10 -22.26 29.43
CA ASP A 268 20.46 -21.75 29.60
C ASP A 268 21.52 -22.87 29.80
N ASP A 269 21.09 -24.13 30.00
CA ASP A 269 21.99 -25.27 30.27
C ASP A 269 21.41 -26.66 29.92
N THR A 270 22.24 -27.71 30.04
CA THR A 270 21.85 -29.12 29.77
C THR A 270 20.94 -29.73 30.86
N ASN A 271 20.82 -29.12 32.04
CA ASN A 271 19.97 -29.63 33.13
C ASN A 271 18.50 -29.30 32.89
N THR A 272 18.20 -28.13 32.34
CA THR A 272 16.86 -27.72 31.91
C THR A 272 16.21 -28.74 30.96
N LEU A 273 17.00 -29.35 30.08
CA LEU A 273 16.53 -30.41 29.17
C LEU A 273 16.16 -31.72 29.88
N LYS A 274 16.88 -32.11 30.94
CA LYS A 274 16.53 -33.31 31.73
C LYS A 274 15.22 -33.09 32.47
N THR A 275 15.04 -31.89 33.01
CA THR A 275 13.82 -31.44 33.67
C THR A 275 12.64 -31.45 32.71
N LEU A 276 12.80 -30.91 31.50
CA LEU A 276 11.77 -30.95 30.46
C LEU A 276 11.38 -32.39 30.10
N LYS A 277 12.34 -33.29 29.90
CA LYS A 277 12.07 -34.71 29.63
C LYS A 277 11.35 -35.42 30.78
N LEU A 278 11.65 -35.05 32.02
CA LEU A 278 10.96 -35.59 33.20
C LEU A 278 9.53 -35.05 33.32
N LEU A 279 9.28 -33.78 32.94
CA LEU A 279 7.96 -33.16 32.90
C LEU A 279 7.06 -33.79 31.85
N THR A 280 7.58 -33.94 30.63
CA THR A 280 6.82 -34.37 29.46
C THR A 280 6.78 -35.88 29.28
N GLY A 281 7.64 -36.63 29.97
CA GLY A 281 7.74 -38.09 29.91
C GLY A 281 8.10 -38.64 28.52
N ASP A 282 8.07 -39.97 28.36
CA ASP A 282 8.12 -40.65 27.05
C ASP A 282 6.74 -40.61 26.32
N CYS A 283 5.94 -39.57 26.59
CA CYS A 283 4.59 -39.47 26.07
C CYS A 283 4.62 -39.38 24.54
N ASN A 284 3.71 -40.14 23.89
CA ASN A 284 3.54 -40.13 22.44
C ASN A 284 3.48 -38.69 21.91
N ARG A 285 4.29 -38.42 20.87
CA ARG A 285 4.36 -37.11 20.21
C ARG A 285 2.93 -36.62 19.91
N PRO A 286 2.60 -35.35 20.22
CA PRO A 286 1.30 -34.81 19.86
C PRO A 286 1.07 -34.97 18.36
N ALA A 287 -0.19 -35.12 17.95
CA ALA A 287 -0.54 -35.11 16.54
C ALA A 287 0.06 -33.85 15.88
N PRO A 288 0.59 -33.96 14.65
CA PRO A 288 1.14 -32.81 13.94
C PRO A 288 0.13 -31.68 13.97
N TRP A 289 0.62 -30.46 14.20
CA TRP A 289 -0.24 -29.29 14.16
C TRP A 289 -0.87 -29.19 12.77
N ILE A 290 -2.18 -29.39 12.72
CA ILE A 290 -2.97 -29.15 11.52
C ILE A 290 -3.38 -27.68 11.60
N ARG A 291 -2.90 -26.93 10.62
CA ARG A 291 -3.26 -25.53 10.38
C ARG A 291 -4.79 -25.33 10.54
N PRO A 292 -5.25 -24.29 11.25
CA PRO A 292 -6.64 -23.85 11.15
C PRO A 292 -7.01 -23.62 9.67
N LYS A 293 -8.21 -24.04 9.25
CA LYS A 293 -8.70 -23.79 7.88
C LYS A 293 -8.91 -22.28 7.69
N GLY A 294 -8.23 -21.70 6.70
CA GLY A 294 -8.19 -20.26 6.42
C GLY A 294 -6.77 -19.85 6.04
N GLY A 295 -6.41 -20.03 4.77
CA GLY A 295 -5.05 -19.86 4.28
C GLY A 295 -4.47 -18.46 4.57
N LEU A 296 -3.14 -18.38 4.58
CA LEU A 296 -2.41 -17.13 4.52
C LEU A 296 -2.66 -16.65 3.10
N HIS A 297 -3.38 -15.55 2.94
CA HIS A 297 -3.69 -15.05 1.62
C HIS A 297 -2.46 -14.32 1.09
N ALA A 298 -2.10 -14.58 -0.17
CA ALA A 298 -1.10 -13.76 -0.84
C ALA A 298 -1.57 -12.31 -0.78
N HIS A 299 -0.65 -11.39 -0.48
CA HIS A 299 -0.98 -9.98 -0.44
C HIS A 299 -1.63 -9.54 -1.73
N TRP A 300 -2.73 -8.81 -1.57
CA TRP A 300 -3.38 -8.18 -2.67
C TRP A 300 -3.52 -6.68 -2.40
N ASN A 301 -3.36 -5.89 -3.45
CA ASN A 301 -3.72 -4.48 -3.48
C ASN A 301 -4.99 -4.34 -4.30
N LEU A 302 -5.80 -3.35 -3.97
CA LEU A 302 -6.92 -2.95 -4.80
C LEU A 302 -6.54 -1.71 -5.60
N VAL A 303 -6.73 -1.78 -6.90
CA VAL A 303 -6.61 -0.61 -7.78
C VAL A 303 -7.96 -0.34 -8.41
N ALA A 304 -8.35 0.91 -8.53
CA ALA A 304 -9.63 1.29 -9.11
C ALA A 304 -9.45 2.38 -10.17
N ASP A 305 -10.22 2.27 -11.24
CA ASP A 305 -10.39 3.31 -12.27
C ASP A 305 -11.87 3.70 -12.30
N ILE A 306 -12.17 4.89 -11.77
CA ILE A 306 -13.52 5.38 -11.53
C ILE A 306 -13.89 6.38 -12.63
N GLY A 307 -14.63 5.91 -13.63
CA GLY A 307 -15.20 6.76 -14.66
C GLY A 307 -16.56 7.36 -14.27
N GLY A 308 -17.15 8.15 -15.17
CA GLY A 308 -18.47 8.76 -14.92
C GLY A 308 -19.64 7.76 -14.95
N THR A 309 -19.51 6.65 -15.66
CA THR A 309 -20.58 5.64 -15.82
C THR A 309 -20.17 4.25 -15.35
N ASN A 310 -18.89 3.92 -15.42
CA ASN A 310 -18.37 2.61 -15.03
C ASN A 310 -17.12 2.77 -14.18
N THR A 311 -17.04 1.97 -13.13
CA THR A 311 -15.89 1.77 -12.27
C THR A 311 -15.28 0.42 -12.57
N ARG A 312 -13.95 0.37 -12.69
CA ARG A 312 -13.19 -0.88 -12.75
C ARG A 312 -12.48 -1.09 -11.42
N LEU A 313 -12.57 -2.29 -10.86
CA LEU A 313 -11.88 -2.70 -9.64
C LEU A 313 -10.91 -3.84 -9.99
N GLY A 314 -9.63 -3.62 -9.79
CA GLY A 314 -8.55 -4.56 -10.04
C GLY A 314 -7.98 -5.12 -8.75
N VAL A 315 -7.84 -6.45 -8.68
CA VAL A 315 -7.10 -7.14 -7.63
C VAL A 315 -5.69 -7.36 -8.13
N VAL A 316 -4.70 -6.88 -7.38
CA VAL A 316 -3.29 -6.99 -7.74
C VAL A 316 -2.59 -7.86 -6.72
N THR A 317 -2.08 -9.01 -7.14
CA THR A 317 -1.28 -9.92 -6.30
C THR A 317 0.15 -9.94 -6.83
N GLU A 318 1.15 -9.79 -5.95
CA GLU A 318 2.58 -9.76 -6.35
C GLU A 318 2.88 -8.74 -7.48
N GLY A 319 2.24 -7.57 -7.44
CA GLY A 319 2.41 -6.50 -8.42
C GLY A 319 1.77 -6.76 -9.79
N LYS A 320 1.03 -7.87 -9.95
CA LYS A 320 0.32 -8.23 -11.20
C LYS A 320 -1.19 -8.19 -10.99
N LEU A 321 -1.90 -7.69 -11.99
CA LEU A 321 -3.36 -7.73 -12.02
C LEU A 321 -3.83 -9.18 -12.15
N THR A 322 -4.55 -9.69 -11.16
CA THR A 322 -5.05 -11.08 -11.10
C THR A 322 -6.56 -11.19 -11.31
N ASP A 323 -7.31 -10.13 -11.02
CA ASP A 323 -8.75 -10.04 -11.29
C ASP A 323 -9.11 -8.60 -11.68
N LEU A 324 -10.11 -8.42 -12.54
CA LEU A 324 -10.61 -7.12 -12.97
C LEU A 324 -12.14 -7.17 -13.12
N ARG A 325 -12.83 -6.40 -12.29
CA ARG A 325 -14.29 -6.36 -12.24
C ARG A 325 -14.82 -5.01 -12.70
N LYS A 326 -15.94 -5.02 -13.42
CA LYS A 326 -16.62 -3.81 -13.90
C LYS A 326 -17.93 -3.62 -13.13
N HIS A 327 -18.11 -2.42 -12.59
CA HIS A 327 -19.28 -2.04 -11.81
C HIS A 327 -19.85 -0.72 -12.37
N PRO A 328 -21.17 -0.52 -12.36
CA PRO A 328 -21.76 0.77 -12.72
C PRO A 328 -21.39 1.83 -11.66
N THR A 329 -21.00 3.02 -12.11
CA THR A 329 -20.77 4.17 -11.22
C THR A 329 -22.11 4.82 -10.91
N ARG A 330 -22.51 4.81 -9.65
CA ARG A 330 -23.80 5.37 -9.18
C ARG A 330 -23.57 6.30 -8.00
N THR A 331 -23.68 5.78 -6.79
CA THR A 331 -23.50 6.52 -5.54
C THR A 331 -22.19 6.11 -4.85
N LEU A 332 -21.79 6.87 -3.82
CA LEU A 332 -20.64 6.51 -2.99
C LEU A 332 -20.93 5.22 -2.21
N ASP A 333 -22.15 5.07 -1.70
CA ASP A 333 -22.57 3.88 -0.97
C ASP A 333 -22.47 2.62 -1.84
N ASP A 334 -22.90 2.69 -3.10
CA ASP A 334 -22.79 1.57 -4.05
C ASP A 334 -21.32 1.20 -4.32
N LEU A 335 -20.42 2.19 -4.38
CA LEU A 335 -18.99 1.95 -4.55
C LEU A 335 -18.37 1.32 -3.29
N GLN A 336 -18.71 1.82 -2.10
CA GLN A 336 -18.23 1.26 -0.83
C GLN A 336 -18.74 -0.17 -0.61
N GLU A 337 -19.98 -0.46 -1.01
CA GLU A 337 -20.55 -1.81 -0.96
C GLU A 337 -19.79 -2.75 -1.92
N ALA A 338 -19.48 -2.31 -3.13
CA ALA A 338 -18.69 -3.09 -4.08
C ALA A 338 -17.27 -3.39 -3.55
N LEU A 339 -16.64 -2.41 -2.89
CA LEU A 339 -15.33 -2.57 -2.24
C LEU A 339 -15.39 -3.57 -1.08
N HIS A 340 -16.38 -3.43 -0.18
CA HIS A 340 -16.60 -4.35 0.93
C HIS A 340 -16.82 -5.79 0.44
N TYR A 341 -17.72 -5.97 -0.53
CA TYR A 341 -18.04 -7.27 -1.08
C TYR A 341 -16.80 -7.97 -1.67
N LEU A 342 -15.97 -7.23 -2.39
CA LEU A 342 -14.71 -7.78 -2.93
C LEU A 342 -13.73 -8.20 -1.83
N CYS A 343 -13.63 -7.41 -0.75
CA CYS A 343 -12.79 -7.76 0.40
C CYS A 343 -13.32 -8.99 1.14
N ASP A 344 -14.64 -9.09 1.34
CA ASP A 344 -15.30 -10.22 2.00
C ASP A 344 -15.14 -11.52 1.19
N GLU A 345 -15.24 -11.44 -0.14
CA GLU A 345 -15.04 -12.59 -1.02
C GLU A 345 -13.60 -13.11 -0.98
N ILE A 346 -12.61 -12.22 -0.95
CA ILE A 346 -11.20 -12.59 -0.83
C ILE A 346 -10.89 -13.09 0.59
N GLY A 347 -11.60 -12.59 1.60
CA GLY A 347 -11.48 -13.00 3.00
C GLY A 347 -10.37 -12.30 3.78
N THR A 348 -9.63 -11.39 3.15
CA THR A 348 -8.59 -10.55 3.78
C THR A 348 -8.64 -9.13 3.24
N ARG A 349 -8.16 -8.17 4.04
CA ARG A 349 -8.09 -6.75 3.67
C ARG A 349 -6.96 -6.52 2.67
N PRO A 350 -7.13 -5.65 1.66
CA PRO A 350 -6.02 -5.29 0.79
C PRO A 350 -4.98 -4.50 1.57
N ARG A 351 -3.69 -4.68 1.22
CA ARG A 351 -2.61 -3.92 1.85
C ARG A 351 -2.71 -2.43 1.50
N ALA A 352 -2.94 -2.14 0.23
CA ALA A 352 -3.15 -0.80 -0.27
C ALA A 352 -4.33 -0.71 -1.22
N VAL A 353 -4.94 0.48 -1.26
CA VAL A 353 -6.00 0.84 -2.20
C VAL A 353 -5.57 2.09 -2.96
N VAL A 354 -5.57 2.03 -4.30
CA VAL A 354 -5.33 3.21 -5.15
C VAL A 354 -6.52 3.41 -6.06
N ALA A 355 -7.26 4.50 -5.89
CA ALA A 355 -8.40 4.86 -6.73
C ALA A 355 -8.05 6.04 -7.63
N ALA A 356 -8.08 5.82 -8.94
CA ALA A 356 -7.93 6.84 -9.96
C ALA A 356 -9.31 7.35 -10.39
N GLY A 357 -9.47 8.66 -10.55
CA GLY A 357 -10.70 9.27 -11.06
C GLY A 357 -10.47 10.62 -11.73
N ALA A 358 -11.43 11.03 -12.56
CA ALA A 358 -11.36 12.31 -13.26
C ALA A 358 -11.75 13.47 -12.34
N GLY A 359 -10.79 14.34 -12.03
CA GLY A 359 -10.98 15.52 -11.19
C GLY A 359 -9.73 15.90 -10.39
N PRO A 360 -9.67 17.12 -9.85
CA PRO A 360 -8.56 17.55 -9.02
C PRO A 360 -8.59 16.85 -7.65
N VAL A 361 -7.42 16.42 -7.18
CA VAL A 361 -7.24 15.85 -5.84
C VAL A 361 -6.78 16.95 -4.88
N GLN A 362 -7.50 17.13 -3.78
CA GLN A 362 -7.16 18.07 -2.71
C GLN A 362 -7.28 17.36 -1.37
N ASN A 363 -6.20 17.37 -0.57
CA ASN A 363 -6.16 16.75 0.76
C ASN A 363 -6.72 15.31 0.78
N GLY A 364 -6.22 14.44 -0.11
CA GLY A 364 -6.65 13.04 -0.20
C GLY A 364 -8.10 12.83 -0.65
N THR A 365 -8.75 13.87 -1.20
CA THR A 365 -10.15 13.83 -1.65
C THR A 365 -10.25 14.25 -3.11
N ILE A 366 -11.07 13.52 -3.88
CA ILE A 366 -11.44 13.87 -5.25
C ILE A 366 -12.94 14.04 -5.35
N ARG A 367 -13.36 15.12 -6.01
CA ARG A 367 -14.73 15.29 -6.51
C ARG A 367 -14.71 14.99 -7.99
N LEU A 368 -15.42 13.95 -8.41
CA LEU A 368 -15.38 13.52 -9.80
C LEU A 368 -16.07 14.56 -10.70
N THR A 369 -15.42 14.96 -11.79
CA THR A 369 -15.96 15.97 -12.72
C THR A 369 -17.22 15.46 -13.43
N ASN A 370 -17.24 14.17 -13.74
CA ASN A 370 -18.29 13.52 -14.54
C ASN A 370 -19.27 12.67 -13.72
N ALA A 371 -19.15 12.67 -12.40
CA ALA A 371 -20.06 11.99 -11.48
C ALA A 371 -20.27 12.85 -10.24
N ASN A 372 -21.50 12.97 -9.74
CA ASN A 372 -21.76 13.70 -8.50
C ASN A 372 -21.34 12.88 -7.26
N LEU A 373 -20.06 12.50 -7.24
CA LEU A 373 -19.44 11.58 -6.31
C LEU A 373 -18.17 12.23 -5.75
N GLU A 374 -18.02 12.17 -4.43
CA GLU A 374 -16.83 12.58 -3.71
C GLU A 374 -16.22 11.34 -3.06
N LEU A 375 -14.93 11.13 -3.28
CA LEU A 375 -14.19 9.98 -2.76
C LEU A 375 -12.96 10.46 -2.02
N SER A 376 -12.76 9.97 -0.81
CA SER A 376 -11.59 10.28 0.01
C SER A 376 -10.82 9.02 0.40
N GLU A 377 -9.53 9.21 0.72
CA GLU A 377 -8.66 8.17 1.29
C GLU A 377 -9.28 7.54 2.55
N ASP A 378 -9.89 8.35 3.43
CA ASP A 378 -10.62 7.87 4.61
C ASP A 378 -11.82 6.99 4.26
N ALA A 379 -12.58 7.36 3.22
CA ALA A 379 -13.72 6.58 2.78
C ALA A 379 -13.28 5.21 2.24
N LEU A 380 -12.17 5.17 1.49
CA LEU A 380 -11.56 3.94 1.01
C LEU A 380 -11.05 3.07 2.17
N ALA A 381 -10.40 3.68 3.17
CA ALA A 381 -9.87 2.97 4.32
C ALA A 381 -11.01 2.34 5.14
N LYS A 382 -12.10 3.08 5.35
CA LYS A 382 -13.31 2.56 6.03
C LYS A 382 -13.98 1.44 5.24
N ALA A 383 -14.02 1.53 3.91
CA ALA A 383 -14.69 0.55 3.07
C ALA A 383 -13.90 -0.76 2.86
N THR A 384 -12.58 -0.72 3.00
CA THR A 384 -11.70 -1.87 2.69
C THR A 384 -10.93 -2.38 3.91
N GLY A 385 -10.79 -1.55 4.95
CA GLY A 385 -9.90 -1.79 6.08
C GLY A 385 -8.41 -1.68 5.72
N ALA A 386 -8.06 -1.16 4.54
CA ALA A 386 -6.67 -0.97 4.13
C ALA A 386 -5.97 0.13 4.94
N HIS A 387 -4.68 -0.07 5.19
CA HIS A 387 -3.84 0.89 5.92
C HIS A 387 -3.31 2.00 5.00
N HIS A 388 -3.06 1.68 3.73
CA HIS A 388 -2.62 2.64 2.74
C HIS A 388 -3.72 2.88 1.73
N THR A 389 -4.27 4.09 1.70
CA THR A 389 -5.27 4.47 0.73
C THR A 389 -4.82 5.71 0.01
N TYR A 390 -5.00 5.72 -1.31
CA TYR A 390 -4.59 6.81 -2.17
C TYR A 390 -5.71 7.12 -3.14
N VAL A 391 -6.02 8.41 -3.26
CA VAL A 391 -6.89 8.92 -4.31
C VAL A 391 -6.01 9.71 -5.28
N ILE A 392 -6.04 9.34 -6.56
CA ILE A 392 -5.22 9.97 -7.60
C ILE A 392 -6.11 10.45 -8.75
N ASN A 393 -5.62 11.47 -9.46
CA ASN A 393 -6.25 11.90 -10.69
C ASN A 393 -6.02 10.85 -11.81
N ASP A 394 -6.95 10.74 -12.75
CA ASP A 394 -6.91 9.81 -13.88
C ASP A 394 -5.69 10.01 -14.78
N PHE A 395 -5.22 11.24 -14.97
CA PHE A 395 -3.97 11.55 -15.69
C PHE A 395 -2.72 11.40 -14.83
N THR A 396 -2.83 11.45 -13.49
CA THR A 396 -1.79 10.91 -12.61
C THR A 396 -1.62 9.41 -12.85
N ALA A 397 -2.73 8.66 -12.94
CA ALA A 397 -2.68 7.24 -13.29
C ALA A 397 -2.15 7.03 -14.71
N ALA A 398 -2.60 7.81 -15.70
CA ALA A 398 -2.09 7.74 -17.07
C ALA A 398 -0.57 8.01 -17.13
N ALA A 399 -0.05 8.97 -16.38
CA ALA A 399 1.38 9.19 -16.24
C ALA A 399 2.09 7.94 -15.68
N TRP A 400 1.59 7.35 -14.60
CA TRP A 400 2.15 6.10 -14.04
C TRP A 400 2.03 4.89 -14.96
N SER A 401 1.04 4.85 -15.86
CA SER A 401 0.88 3.73 -16.79
C SER A 401 2.11 3.56 -17.68
N VAL A 402 2.71 4.69 -18.08
CA VAL A 402 3.91 4.69 -18.91
C VAL A 402 5.19 4.50 -18.12
N ALA A 403 5.19 4.25 -16.80
CA ALA A 403 6.41 4.09 -15.99
C ALA A 403 7.21 2.81 -16.34
N GLU A 404 6.50 1.71 -16.59
CA GLU A 404 7.08 0.40 -16.92
C GLU A 404 6.85 0.03 -18.41
N ILE A 405 6.50 1.01 -19.26
CA ILE A 405 6.15 0.78 -20.66
C ILE A 405 7.32 0.25 -21.47
N THR A 406 7.05 -0.70 -22.37
CA THR A 406 8.06 -1.32 -23.22
C THR A 406 7.81 -1.02 -24.70
N GLY A 407 8.76 -1.35 -25.57
CA GLY A 407 8.62 -1.19 -27.02
C GLY A 407 7.48 -2.02 -27.64
N ASN A 408 6.95 -3.01 -26.92
CA ASN A 408 5.79 -3.81 -27.37
C ASN A 408 4.45 -3.14 -27.09
N ASP A 409 4.45 -2.07 -26.28
CA ASP A 409 3.24 -1.39 -25.82
C ASP A 409 3.04 -0.04 -26.54
N ILE A 410 3.79 0.23 -27.61
CA ILE A 410 3.81 1.53 -28.28
C ILE A 410 3.87 1.43 -29.80
N GLU A 411 3.24 2.39 -30.45
CA GLU A 411 3.52 2.79 -31.83
C GLU A 411 4.52 3.97 -31.82
N ILE A 412 5.53 3.90 -32.69
CA ILE A 412 6.59 4.90 -32.76
C ILE A 412 6.25 5.93 -33.83
N LEU A 413 6.09 7.19 -33.43
CA LEU A 413 5.95 8.31 -34.38
C LEU A 413 7.29 8.99 -34.65
N GLN A 414 8.16 9.08 -33.64
CA GLN A 414 9.50 9.66 -33.74
C GLN A 414 10.41 9.11 -32.64
N GLY A 415 11.69 8.89 -32.95
CA GLY A 415 12.71 8.56 -31.96
C GLY A 415 13.08 7.09 -31.89
N GLU A 416 13.53 6.65 -30.72
CA GLU A 416 14.06 5.31 -30.46
C GLU A 416 12.96 4.25 -30.36
N ALA A 417 13.27 3.02 -30.78
CA ALA A 417 12.32 1.90 -30.76
C ALA A 417 11.98 1.39 -29.34
N THR A 418 12.80 1.73 -28.35
CA THR A 418 12.54 1.44 -26.95
C THR A 418 12.57 2.76 -26.20
N PRO A 419 11.51 3.12 -25.46
CA PRO A 419 11.49 4.39 -24.73
C PRO A 419 12.65 4.47 -23.72
N PRO A 420 13.50 5.49 -23.78
CA PRO A 420 14.56 5.66 -22.81
C PRO A 420 14.02 5.82 -21.38
N LEU A 421 14.91 5.61 -20.41
CA LEU A 421 14.64 5.99 -19.03
C LEU A 421 14.85 7.50 -18.87
N GLY A 422 13.90 8.19 -18.25
CA GLY A 422 13.95 9.64 -18.10
C GLY A 422 12.55 10.22 -17.89
N THR A 423 12.45 11.53 -17.80
CA THR A 423 11.17 12.23 -17.62
C THR A 423 10.21 11.88 -18.76
N ARG A 424 8.94 11.60 -18.44
CA ARG A 424 7.90 11.23 -19.41
C ARG A 424 6.75 12.23 -19.36
N LEU A 425 6.26 12.62 -20.53
CA LEU A 425 5.06 13.43 -20.69
C LEU A 425 3.95 12.57 -21.29
N VAL A 426 2.76 12.64 -20.72
CA VAL A 426 1.56 11.94 -21.19
C VAL A 426 0.49 12.97 -21.53
N VAL A 427 -0.07 12.86 -22.74
CA VAL A 427 -1.17 13.70 -23.21
C VAL A 427 -2.24 12.80 -23.81
N GLY A 428 -3.50 13.05 -23.49
CA GLY A 428 -4.57 12.15 -23.90
C GLY A 428 -5.89 12.86 -24.19
N PRO A 429 -6.28 12.99 -25.46
CA PRO A 429 -7.64 13.38 -25.79
C PRO A 429 -8.61 12.24 -25.42
N GLY A 430 -9.63 12.56 -24.64
CA GLY A 430 -10.67 11.67 -24.14
C GLY A 430 -12.02 12.37 -24.16
N THR A 431 -12.79 12.26 -23.07
CA THR A 431 -13.94 13.16 -22.86
C THR A 431 -13.47 14.60 -22.78
N GLY A 432 -12.43 14.87 -21.97
CA GLY A 432 -11.66 16.11 -21.94
C GLY A 432 -10.27 15.96 -22.59
N LEU A 433 -9.33 16.85 -22.28
CA LEU A 433 -7.92 16.75 -22.66
C LEU A 433 -7.08 16.67 -21.40
N GLY A 434 -6.55 15.50 -21.08
CA GLY A 434 -5.66 15.39 -19.93
C GLY A 434 -4.18 15.47 -20.28
N VAL A 435 -3.42 15.96 -19.31
CA VAL A 435 -1.97 16.09 -19.37
C VAL A 435 -1.38 15.67 -18.03
N GLY A 436 -0.39 14.78 -18.06
CA GLY A 436 0.34 14.34 -16.87
C GLY A 436 1.82 14.14 -17.16
N ALA A 437 2.67 14.19 -16.14
CA ALA A 437 4.09 13.93 -16.31
C ALA A 437 4.66 13.06 -15.19
N LEU A 438 5.63 12.21 -15.55
CA LEU A 438 6.53 11.54 -14.62
C LEU A 438 7.90 12.18 -14.69
N LEU A 439 8.30 12.93 -13.67
CA LEU A 439 9.67 13.40 -13.52
C LEU A 439 10.55 12.25 -13.07
N TYR A 440 11.70 12.08 -13.73
CA TYR A 440 12.70 11.09 -13.34
C TYR A 440 13.86 11.77 -12.62
N SER A 441 14.09 11.42 -11.37
CA SER A 441 15.16 11.97 -10.53
C SER A 441 15.69 10.90 -9.59
N GLU A 442 17.02 10.84 -9.42
CA GLU A 442 17.70 9.95 -8.45
C GLU A 442 17.28 8.47 -8.53
N GLY A 443 16.98 7.97 -9.73
CA GLY A 443 16.55 6.58 -9.91
C GLY A 443 15.04 6.36 -9.81
N HIS A 444 14.26 7.39 -9.49
CA HIS A 444 12.85 7.27 -9.15
C HIS A 444 11.95 8.17 -10.00
N PHE A 445 10.71 7.72 -10.22
CA PHE A 445 9.66 8.52 -10.83
C PHE A 445 8.85 9.28 -9.78
N HIS A 446 8.50 10.52 -10.12
CA HIS A 446 7.61 11.38 -9.35
C HIS A 446 6.55 11.95 -10.29
N THR A 447 5.28 11.82 -9.95
CA THR A 447 4.22 12.45 -10.73
C THR A 447 4.12 13.93 -10.50
N VAL A 448 3.89 14.67 -11.57
CA VAL A 448 3.37 16.03 -11.54
C VAL A 448 1.93 15.97 -12.01
N SER A 449 1.01 16.24 -11.08
CA SER A 449 -0.40 16.45 -11.39
C SER A 449 -0.62 17.88 -11.85
N GLY A 450 -1.51 18.08 -12.81
CA GLY A 450 -1.84 19.41 -13.30
C GLY A 450 -2.96 19.38 -14.32
N GLU A 451 -3.47 20.57 -14.62
CA GLU A 451 -4.60 20.81 -15.53
C GLU A 451 -4.09 21.30 -16.89
N GLY A 452 -3.09 20.60 -17.44
CA GLY A 452 -2.40 21.02 -18.67
C GLY A 452 -3.29 21.02 -19.92
N GLY A 453 -4.49 20.43 -19.84
CA GLY A 453 -5.53 20.53 -20.87
C GLY A 453 -6.15 21.93 -20.98
N HIS A 454 -6.02 22.75 -19.95
CA HIS A 454 -6.62 24.07 -19.88
C HIS A 454 -5.67 25.20 -20.34
N VAL A 455 -4.58 24.86 -21.05
CA VAL A 455 -3.69 25.86 -21.67
C VAL A 455 -4.36 26.54 -22.86
N GLY A 456 -3.88 27.71 -23.27
CA GLY A 456 -4.47 28.46 -24.39
C GLY A 456 -4.01 27.96 -25.76
N LEU A 457 -4.95 27.85 -26.70
CA LEU A 457 -4.76 27.71 -28.14
C LEU A 457 -5.11 29.02 -28.84
N SER A 458 -4.34 29.40 -29.85
CA SER A 458 -4.64 30.55 -30.72
C SER A 458 -4.58 30.11 -32.18
N PRO A 459 -5.27 30.80 -33.12
CA PRO A 459 -5.22 30.46 -34.54
C PRO A 459 -3.78 30.28 -35.05
N ARG A 460 -3.48 29.13 -35.64
CA ARG A 460 -2.17 28.81 -36.21
C ARG A 460 -2.09 29.21 -37.68
N HIS A 461 -3.22 29.11 -38.37
CA HIS A 461 -3.35 29.43 -39.78
C HIS A 461 -4.35 30.57 -39.99
N LEU A 462 -4.20 31.33 -41.07
CA LEU A 462 -5.07 32.48 -41.36
C LEU A 462 -6.53 32.07 -41.53
N ASP A 463 -6.79 30.88 -42.08
CA ASP A 463 -8.14 30.33 -42.28
C ASP A 463 -8.81 29.87 -40.97
N GLU A 464 -8.04 29.76 -39.87
CA GLU A 464 -8.58 29.45 -38.55
C GLU A 464 -9.11 30.68 -37.81
N VAL A 465 -8.71 31.90 -38.21
CA VAL A 465 -9.11 33.14 -37.51
C VAL A 465 -10.64 33.28 -37.45
N GLU A 466 -11.31 33.00 -38.57
CA GLU A 466 -12.78 33.04 -38.64
C GLU A 466 -13.41 31.89 -37.86
N VAL A 467 -12.79 30.71 -37.84
CA VAL A 467 -13.25 29.55 -37.06
C VAL A 467 -13.20 29.84 -35.56
N PHE A 468 -12.09 30.38 -35.06
CA PHE A 468 -11.97 30.77 -33.65
C PHE A 468 -12.93 31.91 -33.29
N SER A 469 -13.15 32.87 -34.21
CA SER A 469 -14.13 33.95 -34.02
C SER A 469 -15.56 33.40 -33.92
N ALA A 470 -15.91 32.40 -34.74
CA ALA A 470 -17.20 31.70 -34.66
C ALA A 470 -17.31 30.88 -33.36
N ALA A 471 -16.27 30.16 -32.96
CA ALA A 471 -16.25 29.40 -31.71
C ALA A 471 -16.47 30.29 -30.48
N ARG A 472 -15.93 31.52 -30.47
CA ARG A 472 -16.17 32.52 -29.41
C ARG A 472 -17.65 32.90 -29.27
N GLN A 473 -18.44 32.80 -30.33
CA GLN A 473 -19.88 33.02 -30.26
C GLN A 473 -20.64 31.82 -29.68
N ILE A 474 -20.04 30.62 -29.72
CA ILE A 474 -20.63 29.36 -29.23
C ILE A 474 -20.29 29.15 -27.74
N VAL A 475 -19.01 29.35 -27.36
CA VAL A 475 -18.46 29.08 -26.02
C VAL A 475 -17.58 30.25 -25.52
N PRO A 476 -18.14 31.47 -25.35
CA PRO A 476 -17.36 32.64 -24.95
C PRO A 476 -16.61 32.47 -23.61
N GLU A 477 -17.13 31.65 -22.71
CA GLU A 477 -16.56 31.36 -21.38
C GLU A 477 -15.24 30.59 -21.42
N CYS A 478 -14.94 29.90 -22.52
CA CYS A 478 -13.70 29.13 -22.69
C CYS A 478 -12.58 29.96 -23.33
N PHE A 479 -12.82 31.24 -23.64
CA PHE A 479 -11.81 32.14 -24.19
C PHE A 479 -11.12 32.97 -23.11
N PHE A 480 -9.85 33.26 -23.34
CA PHE A 480 -9.02 34.04 -22.42
C PHE A 480 -9.19 35.51 -22.75
N ASP A 481 -10.05 36.18 -21.97
CA ASP A 481 -10.32 37.62 -22.07
C ASP A 481 -10.75 38.04 -23.49
N ASP A 482 -10.49 39.28 -23.90
CA ASP A 482 -10.74 39.80 -25.24
C ASP A 482 -9.67 39.38 -26.28
N THR A 483 -9.43 38.07 -26.38
CA THR A 483 -8.50 37.48 -27.36
C THR A 483 -9.14 36.33 -28.15
N LEU A 484 -8.48 35.85 -29.20
CA LEU A 484 -8.85 34.60 -29.88
C LEU A 484 -8.19 33.37 -29.23
N THR A 485 -7.72 33.49 -27.99
CA THR A 485 -7.13 32.35 -27.28
C THR A 485 -8.24 31.58 -26.58
N ILE A 486 -8.40 30.30 -26.92
CA ILE A 486 -9.38 29.37 -26.32
C ILE A 486 -8.66 28.31 -25.51
N GLU A 487 -9.28 27.81 -24.47
CA GLU A 487 -8.82 26.62 -23.76
C GLU A 487 -8.59 25.41 -24.69
N ALA A 488 -7.49 24.68 -24.52
CA ALA A 488 -7.11 23.60 -25.41
C ALA A 488 -8.09 22.42 -25.39
N GLU A 489 -8.60 22.05 -24.22
CA GLU A 489 -9.64 21.02 -24.08
C GLU A 489 -10.87 21.33 -24.95
N MET A 490 -11.23 22.60 -25.16
CA MET A 490 -12.42 22.92 -25.96
C MET A 490 -12.30 22.54 -27.43
N PHE A 491 -11.10 22.42 -27.99
CA PHE A 491 -10.93 21.90 -29.36
C PHE A 491 -10.34 20.49 -29.40
N LEU A 492 -9.60 20.09 -28.37
CA LEU A 492 -8.78 18.87 -28.38
C LEU A 492 -9.36 17.74 -27.51
N SER A 493 -10.69 17.66 -27.45
CA SER A 493 -11.40 16.65 -26.67
C SER A 493 -12.64 16.12 -27.40
N GLY A 494 -13.21 15.03 -26.88
CA GLY A 494 -14.45 14.45 -27.41
C GLY A 494 -15.67 15.33 -27.19
N THR A 495 -15.73 16.11 -26.11
CA THR A 495 -16.80 17.11 -25.88
C THR A 495 -16.57 18.40 -26.65
N GLY A 496 -15.30 18.73 -26.93
CA GLY A 496 -14.89 19.92 -27.65
C GLY A 496 -15.00 19.84 -29.17
N LEU A 497 -14.68 18.69 -29.77
CA LEU A 497 -14.70 18.52 -31.24
C LEU A 497 -16.04 18.89 -31.91
N PRO A 498 -17.22 18.60 -31.33
CA PRO A 498 -18.51 19.09 -31.83
C PRO A 498 -18.59 20.62 -31.93
N VAL A 499 -18.00 21.36 -30.99
CA VAL A 499 -17.96 22.82 -31.01
C VAL A 499 -17.07 23.33 -32.13
N LEU A 500 -15.90 22.72 -32.33
CA LEU A 500 -15.02 23.04 -33.46
C LEU A 500 -15.73 22.80 -34.80
N TYR A 501 -16.40 21.65 -34.97
CA TYR A 501 -17.18 21.35 -36.16
C TYR A 501 -18.30 22.37 -36.40
N GLN A 502 -19.01 22.76 -35.34
CA GLN A 502 -20.07 23.78 -35.41
C GLN A 502 -19.51 25.15 -35.85
N ALA A 503 -18.39 25.58 -35.28
CA ALA A 503 -17.73 26.82 -35.64
C ALA A 503 -17.33 26.83 -37.12
N ILE A 504 -16.80 25.71 -37.64
CA ILE A 504 -16.48 25.55 -39.05
C ILE A 504 -17.74 25.64 -39.91
N GLY A 505 -18.81 24.93 -39.57
CA GLY A 505 -20.07 24.99 -40.33
C GLY A 505 -20.64 26.41 -40.45
N ILE A 506 -20.51 27.23 -39.40
CA ILE A 506 -20.89 28.65 -39.42
C ILE A 506 -20.05 29.42 -40.45
N THR A 507 -18.72 29.22 -40.48
CA THR A 507 -17.84 29.89 -41.46
C THR A 507 -18.14 29.48 -42.90
N GLU A 508 -18.63 28.26 -43.12
CA GLU A 508 -19.03 27.76 -44.43
C GLU A 508 -20.49 28.14 -44.80
N GLY A 509 -21.14 29.00 -44.01
CA GLY A 509 -22.47 29.55 -44.29
C GLY A 509 -23.65 28.62 -43.95
N GLN A 510 -23.44 27.59 -43.13
CA GLN A 510 -24.51 26.69 -42.69
C GLN A 510 -25.42 27.37 -41.64
N ILE A 511 -26.72 27.45 -41.92
CA ILE A 511 -27.68 28.25 -41.14
C ILE A 511 -28.21 27.50 -39.89
N ASN A 512 -27.98 26.19 -39.75
CA ASN A 512 -28.34 25.40 -38.57
C ASN A 512 -27.44 24.14 -38.49
N VAL A 513 -26.24 24.27 -37.94
CA VAL A 513 -25.34 23.13 -37.79
C VAL A 513 -25.85 22.24 -36.66
N THR A 514 -26.32 21.04 -36.99
CA THR A 514 -26.76 20.05 -36.01
C THR A 514 -25.59 19.61 -35.14
N MET A 515 -25.78 19.52 -33.82
CA MET A 515 -24.79 18.98 -32.91
C MET A 515 -24.55 17.49 -33.23
N ARG A 516 -23.29 17.11 -33.45
CA ARG A 516 -22.87 15.75 -33.79
C ARG A 516 -21.97 15.18 -32.69
N SER A 517 -21.87 13.86 -32.61
CA SER A 517 -20.88 13.25 -31.71
C SER A 517 -19.47 13.36 -32.31
N ALA A 518 -18.44 13.45 -31.47
CA ALA A 518 -17.04 13.42 -31.94
C ALA A 518 -16.73 12.16 -32.75
N LYS A 519 -17.35 11.02 -32.40
CA LYS A 519 -17.22 9.76 -33.13
C LYS A 519 -17.69 9.91 -34.58
N ASP A 520 -18.87 10.49 -34.80
CA ASP A 520 -19.43 10.63 -36.15
C ASP A 520 -18.65 11.67 -36.97
N ILE A 521 -18.17 12.74 -36.33
CA ILE A 521 -17.33 13.75 -36.98
C ILE A 521 -16.01 13.12 -37.46
N LEU A 522 -15.31 12.39 -36.58
CA LEU A 522 -14.04 11.76 -36.97
C LEU A 522 -14.23 10.64 -38.00
N GLN A 523 -15.34 9.90 -37.95
CA GLN A 523 -15.67 8.91 -38.98
C GLN A 523 -15.86 9.55 -40.36
N ASP A 524 -16.66 10.61 -40.45
CA ASP A 524 -16.89 11.31 -41.73
C ASP A 524 -15.63 12.02 -42.25
N ALA A 525 -14.80 12.51 -41.34
CA ALA A 525 -13.49 13.07 -41.70
C ALA A 525 -12.57 12.00 -42.30
N GLN A 526 -12.55 10.80 -41.71
CA GLN A 526 -11.76 9.66 -42.19
C GLN A 526 -12.26 9.16 -43.55
N ASP A 527 -13.58 9.12 -43.74
CA ASP A 527 -14.21 8.69 -44.99
C ASP A 527 -14.16 9.78 -46.08
N GLY A 528 -13.81 11.01 -45.72
CA GLY A 528 -13.81 12.17 -46.61
C GLY A 528 -15.21 12.58 -47.07
N SER A 529 -16.25 12.17 -46.34
CA SER A 529 -17.66 12.35 -46.71
C SER A 529 -18.20 13.75 -46.36
N ASP A 530 -17.53 14.48 -45.47
CA ASP A 530 -17.91 15.82 -45.00
C ASP A 530 -16.69 16.76 -44.93
N ALA A 531 -16.72 17.83 -45.72
CA ALA A 531 -15.63 18.81 -45.79
C ALA A 531 -15.41 19.57 -44.48
N CYS A 532 -16.47 19.84 -43.70
CA CYS A 532 -16.35 20.47 -42.38
C CYS A 532 -15.70 19.51 -41.39
N ALA A 533 -16.05 18.23 -41.44
CA ALA A 533 -15.44 17.20 -40.60
C ALA A 533 -13.95 17.02 -40.92
N VAL A 534 -13.57 16.99 -42.20
CA VAL A 534 -12.16 16.94 -42.64
C VAL A 534 -11.38 18.15 -42.12
N LYS A 535 -11.95 19.36 -42.21
CA LYS A 535 -11.33 20.59 -41.68
C LYS A 535 -11.21 20.55 -40.16
N ALA A 536 -12.21 20.03 -39.45
CA ALA A 536 -12.19 19.85 -37.99
C ALA A 536 -11.08 18.87 -37.56
N ALA A 537 -10.96 17.72 -38.23
CA ALA A 537 -9.91 16.74 -37.95
C ALA A 537 -8.50 17.29 -38.22
N ARG A 538 -8.32 18.10 -39.27
CA ARG A 538 -7.05 18.80 -39.54
C ARG A 538 -6.68 19.74 -38.38
N ILE A 539 -7.58 20.65 -38.01
CA ILE A 539 -7.34 21.62 -36.93
C ILE A 539 -7.08 20.88 -35.61
N PHE A 540 -7.88 19.87 -35.28
CA PHE A 540 -7.65 19.02 -34.10
C PHE A 540 -6.24 18.42 -34.10
N THR A 541 -5.84 17.82 -35.22
CA THR A 541 -4.54 17.13 -35.36
C THR A 541 -3.37 18.10 -35.22
N GLU A 542 -3.43 19.23 -35.92
CA GLU A 542 -2.35 20.22 -35.95
C GLU A 542 -2.21 20.92 -34.59
N HIS A 543 -3.32 21.28 -33.93
CA HIS A 543 -3.27 21.89 -32.60
C HIS A 543 -2.83 20.90 -31.52
N LEU A 544 -3.27 19.64 -31.57
CA LEU A 544 -2.82 18.63 -30.61
C LEU A 544 -1.32 18.38 -30.72
N GLY A 545 -0.80 18.21 -31.95
CA GLY A 545 0.63 18.07 -32.19
C GLY A 545 1.39 19.27 -31.64
N ALA A 546 0.93 20.49 -31.95
CA ALA A 546 1.57 21.72 -31.50
C ALA A 546 1.64 21.85 -29.97
N VAL A 547 0.52 21.65 -29.27
CA VAL A 547 0.48 21.73 -27.80
C VAL A 547 1.37 20.68 -27.17
N MET A 548 1.36 19.45 -27.69
CA MET A 548 2.27 18.41 -27.20
C MET A 548 3.73 18.81 -27.38
N GLY A 549 4.09 19.45 -28.50
CA GLY A 549 5.42 19.98 -28.73
C GLY A 549 5.79 21.13 -27.78
N ASP A 550 4.83 22.00 -27.45
CA ASP A 550 5.02 23.11 -26.51
C ASP A 550 5.26 22.58 -25.09
N LEU A 551 4.43 21.63 -24.63
CA LEU A 551 4.57 20.96 -23.34
C LEU A 551 5.89 20.15 -23.26
N ALA A 552 6.29 19.51 -24.35
CA ALA A 552 7.54 18.75 -24.40
C ALA A 552 8.77 19.66 -24.25
N VAL A 553 8.75 20.87 -24.83
CA VAL A 553 9.82 21.86 -24.60
C VAL A 553 9.82 22.37 -23.15
N ALA A 554 8.65 22.52 -22.54
CA ALA A 554 8.56 22.98 -21.15
C ALA A 554 9.11 21.95 -20.14
N LEU A 555 8.95 20.65 -20.40
CA LEU A 555 9.29 19.57 -19.46
C LEU A 555 10.58 18.81 -19.80
N MET A 556 11.06 18.91 -21.04
CA MET A 556 12.22 18.16 -21.54
C MET A 556 12.13 16.65 -21.24
N PRO A 557 11.09 15.94 -21.73
CA PRO A 557 10.83 14.54 -21.38
C PRO A 557 11.78 13.60 -22.13
N THR A 558 13.00 13.43 -21.60
CA THR A 558 14.03 12.56 -22.19
C THR A 558 13.60 11.10 -22.32
N GLY A 559 12.66 10.65 -21.48
CA GLY A 559 12.05 9.31 -21.54
C GLY A 559 10.88 9.19 -22.52
N GLY A 560 10.46 10.30 -23.13
CA GLY A 560 9.49 10.33 -24.23
C GLY A 560 8.18 11.07 -23.92
N VAL A 561 7.51 11.45 -25.01
CA VAL A 561 6.15 11.99 -25.05
C VAL A 561 5.21 10.88 -25.51
N PHE A 562 4.15 10.63 -24.75
CA PHE A 562 3.21 9.54 -25.00
C PHE A 562 1.81 10.09 -25.20
N LEU A 563 1.22 9.75 -26.33
CA LEU A 563 -0.19 9.95 -26.57
C LEU A 563 -0.97 8.74 -26.01
N VAL A 564 -1.93 9.00 -25.11
CA VAL A 564 -2.75 7.97 -24.46
C VAL A 564 -4.25 8.23 -24.65
N GLY A 565 -5.08 7.28 -24.25
CA GLY A 565 -6.52 7.48 -24.17
C GLY A 565 -7.31 7.00 -25.39
N GLY A 566 -8.63 6.92 -25.22
CA GLY A 566 -9.52 6.23 -26.17
C GLY A 566 -9.72 6.94 -27.51
N VAL A 567 -9.57 8.27 -27.59
CA VAL A 567 -9.61 8.99 -28.88
C VAL A 567 -8.34 8.67 -29.67
N ALA A 568 -7.18 8.69 -29.01
CA ALA A 568 -5.93 8.30 -29.63
C ALA A 568 -6.00 6.85 -30.14
N GLU A 569 -6.51 5.92 -29.34
CA GLU A 569 -6.63 4.49 -29.67
C GLU A 569 -7.47 4.24 -30.93
N LYS A 570 -8.63 4.90 -31.02
CA LYS A 570 -9.60 4.63 -32.10
C LYS A 570 -9.31 5.40 -33.38
N ASN A 571 -8.52 6.47 -33.31
CA ASN A 571 -8.31 7.41 -34.43
C ASN A 571 -6.83 7.56 -34.79
N ARG A 572 -6.10 6.43 -34.84
CA ARG A 572 -4.65 6.40 -35.15
C ARG A 572 -4.27 7.13 -36.44
N TRP A 573 -5.19 7.15 -37.41
CA TRP A 573 -5.02 7.85 -38.69
C TRP A 573 -4.74 9.36 -38.53
N LEU A 574 -5.11 9.98 -37.40
CA LEU A 574 -4.80 11.38 -37.10
C LEU A 574 -3.30 11.59 -36.84
N PHE A 575 -2.57 10.60 -36.31
CA PHE A 575 -1.19 10.79 -35.83
C PHE A 575 -0.12 10.50 -36.88
N GLY A 576 -0.41 10.87 -38.13
CA GLY A 576 0.50 10.75 -39.26
C GLY A 576 1.48 11.92 -39.40
N GLN A 577 1.86 12.21 -40.65
CA GLN A 577 2.86 13.24 -40.96
C GLN A 577 2.41 14.66 -40.58
N ASP A 578 1.12 14.98 -40.64
CA ASP A 578 0.62 16.32 -40.30
C ASP A 578 0.71 16.59 -38.79
N PHE A 579 0.34 15.61 -37.96
CA PHE A 579 0.54 15.64 -36.52
C PHE A 579 2.03 15.82 -36.18
N LEU A 580 2.90 14.98 -36.76
CA LEU A 580 4.34 15.02 -36.51
C LEU A 580 4.96 16.36 -36.94
N ARG A 581 4.52 16.90 -38.07
CA ARG A 581 4.94 18.22 -38.55
C ARG A 581 4.54 19.32 -37.58
N ALA A 582 3.32 19.28 -37.07
CA ALA A 582 2.83 20.25 -36.11
C ALA A 582 3.55 20.16 -34.75
N PHE A 583 3.79 18.95 -34.26
CA PHE A 583 4.62 18.70 -33.07
C PHE A 583 6.01 19.34 -33.21
N ASN A 584 6.66 19.10 -34.33
CA ASN A 584 8.01 19.61 -34.60
C ASN A 584 8.07 21.10 -34.96
N ALA A 585 6.93 21.77 -35.17
CA ALA A 585 6.87 23.18 -35.59
C ALA A 585 7.09 24.16 -34.43
N GLY A 586 8.27 24.12 -33.79
CA GLY A 586 8.63 24.93 -32.62
C GLY A 586 9.44 26.20 -32.91
N GLY A 587 9.48 26.66 -34.17
CA GLY A 587 10.31 27.81 -34.57
C GLY A 587 11.81 27.54 -34.33
N ARG A 588 12.46 28.35 -33.49
CA ARG A 588 13.90 28.19 -33.13
C ARG A 588 14.20 26.86 -32.41
N PHE A 589 13.18 26.23 -31.81
CA PHE A 589 13.30 24.94 -31.14
C PHE A 589 12.88 23.76 -32.01
N SER A 590 12.63 23.95 -33.31
CA SER A 590 12.19 22.86 -34.19
C SER A 590 13.19 21.72 -34.25
N ASP A 591 14.49 22.01 -34.27
CA ASP A 591 15.51 20.97 -34.30
C ASP A 591 15.61 20.21 -32.98
N LEU A 592 15.37 20.89 -31.84
CA LEU A 592 15.26 20.22 -30.54
C LEU A 592 14.04 19.28 -30.49
N ARG A 593 12.88 19.71 -30.99
CA ARG A 593 11.66 18.86 -30.98
C ARG A 593 11.84 17.60 -31.83
N LYS A 594 12.54 17.69 -32.96
CA LYS A 594 12.85 16.54 -33.82
C LYS A 594 13.74 15.49 -33.15
N THR A 595 14.49 15.85 -32.11
CA THR A 595 15.30 14.87 -31.34
C THR A 595 14.50 14.18 -30.24
N MET A 596 13.27 14.61 -29.96
CA MET A 596 12.46 14.03 -28.88
C MET A 596 11.82 12.71 -29.31
N ASN A 597 11.66 11.82 -28.35
CA ASN A 597 10.94 10.57 -28.52
C ASN A 597 9.42 10.82 -28.42
N LEU A 598 8.65 10.36 -29.39
CA LEU A 598 7.20 10.56 -29.49
C LEU A 598 6.50 9.26 -29.87
N TYR A 599 5.55 8.87 -29.04
CA TYR A 599 4.90 7.56 -29.09
C TYR A 599 3.39 7.68 -28.96
N VAL A 600 2.69 6.68 -29.49
CA VAL A 600 1.30 6.42 -29.15
C VAL A 600 1.24 5.15 -28.32
N SER A 601 0.65 5.22 -27.13
CA SER A 601 0.51 4.06 -26.24
C SER A 601 -0.55 3.11 -26.77
N GLU A 602 -0.21 1.82 -26.79
CA GLU A 602 -1.09 0.68 -27.07
C GLU A 602 -1.46 -0.08 -25.79
N GLN A 603 -1.04 0.42 -24.63
CA GLN A 603 -1.30 -0.21 -23.34
C GLN A 603 -2.79 -0.12 -22.98
N GLY A 604 -3.43 -1.29 -22.94
CA GLY A 604 -4.82 -1.42 -22.49
C GLY A 604 -4.97 -1.11 -21.00
N GLU A 605 -6.17 -0.66 -20.60
CA GLU A 605 -6.55 -0.39 -19.21
C GLU A 605 -5.53 0.51 -18.46
N PHE A 606 -5.01 1.55 -19.13
CA PHE A 606 -3.96 2.42 -18.61
C PHE A 606 -4.27 2.99 -17.22
N GLY A 607 -5.54 3.27 -16.88
CA GLY A 607 -5.92 3.73 -15.55
C GLY A 607 -5.62 2.72 -14.45
N ILE A 608 -5.90 1.43 -14.71
CA ILE A 608 -5.62 0.32 -13.80
C ILE A 608 -4.12 0.03 -13.73
N VAL A 609 -3.44 -0.01 -14.88
CA VAL A 609 -1.98 -0.21 -14.91
C VAL A 609 -1.26 0.92 -14.18
N GLY A 610 -1.70 2.16 -14.41
CA GLY A 610 -1.22 3.35 -13.75
C GLY A 610 -1.40 3.34 -12.24
N ALA A 611 -2.62 3.03 -11.78
CA ALA A 611 -2.90 2.88 -10.35
C ALA A 611 -2.05 1.77 -9.71
N ASN A 612 -1.78 0.67 -10.42
CA ASN A 612 -0.89 -0.39 -9.95
C ASN A 612 0.57 0.09 -9.85
N ASN A 613 1.09 0.76 -10.88
CA ASN A 613 2.45 1.28 -10.86
C ASN A 613 2.63 2.38 -9.79
N PHE A 614 1.63 3.23 -9.58
CA PHE A 614 1.56 4.14 -8.43
C PHE A 614 1.64 3.35 -7.12
N CYS A 615 0.81 2.31 -6.96
CA CYS A 615 0.74 1.50 -5.75
C CYS A 615 2.09 0.87 -5.40
N LYS A 616 2.77 0.24 -6.38
CA LYS A 616 4.12 -0.30 -6.22
C LYS A 616 5.10 0.78 -5.75
N ASN A 617 5.05 1.97 -6.34
CA ASN A 617 5.95 3.06 -5.97
C ASN A 617 5.66 3.60 -4.56
N ALA A 618 4.38 3.78 -4.22
CA ALA A 618 3.95 4.31 -2.94
C ALA A 618 4.30 3.35 -1.78
N LEU A 619 4.20 2.04 -1.98
CA LEU A 619 4.57 1.03 -0.98
C LEU A 619 6.08 0.85 -0.79
N LEU A 620 6.90 1.33 -1.74
CA LEU A 620 8.36 1.28 -1.63
C LEU A 620 8.93 2.45 -0.82
N ARG A 621 8.24 3.59 -0.84
CA ARG A 621 8.56 4.79 -0.04
C ARG A 621 8.23 4.52 1.42
#